data_AF-A0ABC9U4P2-F1
#
_entry.id   AF-A0ABC9U4P2-F1
#
_cell.length_a   1.000
_cell.length_b   1.000
_cell.length_c   1.000
_cell.angle_alpha   90.00
_cell.angle_beta   90.00
_cell.angle_gamma   90.00
#
_symmetry.space_group_name_H-M   'P 1'
#
loop_
_entity.id
_entity.type
_entity.pdbx_description
1 polymer ?
#
loop_
_entity_poly.entity_id
_entity_poly.type
_entity_poly.pdbx_seq_one_letter_code
_entity_poly.pdbx_strand_id
1 'polypeptide(L)'
;MSYYVIMNDFESSLMPRNLQGMVDERLQINENWEIEGSAFSFPYRITDDACPDRIYLLCNKNVGALKFDYYKKDFGHLMDKSLFSIFENYKHNVFFGRDLTPVSIGNGQVLRDDFKYVYFPGGDVIDEDKSILEEDKFGDIIPFKIEFNDDALEYDILSLNDTLLGGFIIVKQEVKEVIESKGFRGLKLVPLENALDVFCEDYFYEIDSNRKRKGNKLP
;
A
#
# COMPACT_ATOMS: atom_id res chain seq x y z
N MET A 1 -13.46 1.83 19.63
CA MET A 1 -13.67 1.23 18.29
C MET A 1 -12.29 0.87 17.77
N SER A 2 -12.10 -0.36 17.28
CA SER A 2 -10.75 -0.84 16.92
C SER A 2 -10.49 -0.72 15.42
N TYR A 3 -9.28 -0.29 15.07
CA TYR A 3 -8.82 -0.13 13.69
C TYR A 3 -7.66 -1.07 13.40
N TYR A 4 -7.57 -1.51 12.15
CA TYR A 4 -6.58 -2.45 11.67
C TYR A 4 -5.97 -1.97 10.36
N VAL A 5 -4.68 -2.20 10.18
CA VAL A 5 -3.93 -1.83 8.99
C VAL A 5 -3.74 -3.07 8.12
N ILE A 6 -4.04 -2.96 6.83
CA ILE A 6 -3.77 -4.01 5.84
C ILE A 6 -2.30 -3.91 5.41
N MET A 7 -1.49 -4.87 5.83
CA MET A 7 -0.06 -4.95 5.53
C MET A 7 0.26 -6.18 4.68
N ASN A 8 1.39 -6.15 3.97
CA ASN A 8 1.90 -7.32 3.27
C ASN A 8 2.24 -8.44 4.27
N ASP A 9 1.82 -9.67 4.00
CA ASP A 9 2.23 -10.82 4.80
C ASP A 9 3.57 -11.39 4.29
N PHE A 10 4.69 -10.75 4.67
CA PHE A 10 6.03 -11.17 4.25
C PHE A 10 6.54 -12.46 4.93
N GLU A 11 5.81 -13.00 5.91
CA GLU A 11 6.11 -14.34 6.44
C GLU A 11 5.60 -15.44 5.50
N SER A 12 4.59 -15.13 4.67
CA SER A 12 4.07 -16.04 3.67
C SER A 12 5.10 -16.33 2.57
N SER A 13 5.33 -17.62 2.30
CA SER A 13 6.13 -18.07 1.15
C SER A 13 5.53 -17.69 -0.22
N LEU A 14 4.29 -17.21 -0.26
CA LEU A 14 3.61 -16.75 -1.47
C LEU A 14 3.99 -15.32 -1.86
N MET A 15 4.54 -14.54 -0.91
CA MET A 15 4.78 -13.11 -1.05
C MET A 15 6.24 -12.83 -1.42
N PRO A 16 6.51 -12.21 -2.58
CA PRO A 16 7.85 -11.74 -2.88
C PRO A 16 8.18 -10.51 -2.01
N ARG A 17 9.28 -10.54 -1.25
CA ARG A 17 9.76 -9.33 -0.53
C ARG A 17 10.03 -8.16 -1.48
N ASN A 18 10.45 -8.44 -2.70
CA ASN A 18 10.61 -7.44 -3.75
C ASN A 18 9.97 -7.92 -5.05
N LEU A 19 8.75 -7.45 -5.32
CA LEU A 19 8.03 -7.72 -6.55
C LEU A 19 8.76 -7.09 -7.75
N GLN A 20 9.36 -7.94 -8.59
CA GLN A 20 10.08 -7.55 -9.81
C GLN A 20 9.11 -7.23 -10.96
N GLY A 21 8.39 -6.13 -10.80
CA GLY A 21 7.54 -5.59 -11.85
C GLY A 21 7.35 -4.08 -11.72
N MET A 22 6.91 -3.47 -12.82
CA MET A 22 6.65 -2.05 -12.95
C MET A 22 5.25 -1.82 -13.51
N VAL A 23 4.54 -0.84 -12.97
CA VAL A 23 3.22 -0.45 -13.49
C VAL A 23 3.39 0.54 -14.63
N ASP A 24 2.66 0.31 -15.73
CA ASP A 24 2.66 1.20 -16.90
C ASP A 24 1.31 1.12 -17.63
N GLU A 25 0.98 2.16 -18.38
CA GLU A 25 -0.14 2.20 -19.31
C GLU A 25 0.20 1.46 -20.61
N ARG A 26 1.49 1.41 -20.96
CA ARG A 26 1.96 0.79 -22.19
C ARG A 26 2.43 -0.63 -21.92
N LEU A 27 1.92 -1.56 -22.73
CA LEU A 27 2.48 -2.90 -22.78
C LEU A 27 3.89 -2.84 -23.38
N GLN A 28 4.88 -3.32 -22.62
CA GLN A 28 6.25 -3.47 -23.07
C GLN A 28 6.56 -4.97 -23.20
N ILE A 29 6.96 -5.41 -24.41
CA ILE A 29 7.42 -6.77 -24.67
C ILE A 29 8.87 -6.70 -25.12
N ASN A 30 9.76 -7.36 -24.38
CA ASN A 30 11.18 -7.42 -24.64
C ASN A 30 11.72 -8.80 -24.27
N GLU A 31 12.15 -9.57 -25.27
CA GLU A 31 12.70 -10.92 -25.10
C GLU A 31 13.99 -10.94 -24.26
N ASN A 32 14.70 -9.80 -24.16
CA ASN A 32 15.88 -9.64 -23.31
C ASN A 32 15.53 -9.41 -21.84
N TRP A 33 14.24 -9.33 -21.49
CA TRP A 33 13.73 -9.10 -20.13
C TRP A 33 14.15 -7.77 -19.50
N GLU A 34 14.35 -6.75 -20.33
CA GLU A 34 14.69 -5.40 -19.93
C GLU A 34 13.46 -4.49 -20.01
N ILE A 35 13.15 -3.83 -18.90
CA ILE A 35 12.08 -2.83 -18.80
C ILE A 35 12.70 -1.46 -19.08
N GLU A 36 12.14 -0.71 -20.04
CA GLU A 36 12.68 0.58 -20.48
C GLU A 36 12.35 1.74 -19.51
N GLY A 37 11.65 1.44 -18.41
CA GLY A 37 11.11 2.42 -17.47
C GLY A 37 9.70 2.88 -17.88
N SER A 38 9.03 3.58 -16.97
CA SER A 38 7.71 4.18 -17.21
C SER A 38 7.87 5.68 -17.38
N ALA A 39 7.14 6.26 -18.34
CA ALA A 39 7.06 7.71 -18.50
C ALA A 39 6.15 8.37 -17.44
N PHE A 40 5.45 7.57 -16.64
CA PHE A 40 4.44 8.02 -15.69
C PHE A 40 4.84 7.69 -14.26
N SER A 41 4.46 8.58 -13.34
CA SER A 41 4.68 8.36 -11.91
C SER A 41 3.48 7.64 -11.31
N PHE A 42 3.57 6.32 -11.18
CA PHE A 42 2.59 5.53 -10.43
C PHE A 42 2.94 5.55 -8.93
N PRO A 43 1.95 5.61 -8.02
CA PRO A 43 0.52 5.48 -8.30
C PRO A 43 -0.19 6.77 -8.75
N TYR A 44 0.41 7.94 -8.58
CA TYR A 44 -0.23 9.24 -8.80
C TYR A 44 -0.88 9.40 -10.17
N ARG A 45 -0.34 8.75 -11.22
CA ARG A 45 -0.92 8.77 -12.57
C ARG A 45 -2.39 8.32 -12.61
N ILE A 46 -2.83 7.41 -11.74
CA ILE A 46 -4.22 6.90 -11.81
C ILE A 46 -5.28 7.90 -11.30
N THR A 47 -4.86 9.03 -10.72
CA THR A 47 -5.78 10.13 -10.35
C THR A 47 -6.16 11.03 -11.52
N ASP A 48 -5.42 10.93 -12.63
CA ASP A 48 -5.65 11.73 -13.83
C ASP A 48 -6.71 11.06 -14.72
N ASP A 49 -7.70 11.84 -15.16
CA ASP A 49 -8.79 11.40 -16.04
C ASP A 49 -8.29 10.83 -17.38
N ALA A 50 -7.11 11.25 -17.84
CA ALA A 50 -6.49 10.72 -19.04
C ALA A 50 -5.80 9.36 -18.82
N CYS A 51 -5.73 8.85 -17.58
CA CYS A 51 -5.19 7.52 -17.31
C CYS A 51 -6.17 6.43 -17.75
N PRO A 52 -5.78 5.51 -18.65
CA PRO A 52 -6.68 4.51 -19.20
C PRO A 52 -7.24 3.59 -18.12
N ASP A 53 -8.47 3.10 -18.33
CA ASP A 53 -9.16 2.21 -17.39
C ASP A 53 -8.38 0.92 -17.08
N ARG A 54 -7.58 0.46 -18.04
CA ARG A 54 -6.72 -0.71 -17.94
C ARG A 54 -5.26 -0.33 -18.09
N ILE A 55 -4.45 -0.78 -17.14
CA ILE A 55 -2.99 -0.65 -17.11
C ILE A 55 -2.34 -2.03 -16.91
N TYR A 56 -1.02 -2.08 -17.00
CA TYR A 56 -0.23 -3.30 -16.97
C TYR A 56 0.73 -3.32 -15.79
N LEU A 57 0.89 -4.50 -15.19
CA LEU A 57 2.08 -4.79 -14.39
C LEU A 57 3.05 -5.54 -15.29
N LEU A 58 4.10 -4.85 -15.71
CA LEU A 58 5.18 -5.38 -16.54
C LEU A 58 6.09 -6.26 -15.67
N CYS A 59 5.90 -7.56 -15.74
CA CYS A 59 6.56 -8.56 -14.90
C CYS A 59 7.86 -9.06 -15.53
N ASN A 60 8.96 -8.97 -14.78
CA ASN A 60 10.24 -9.55 -15.18
C ASN A 60 10.26 -11.08 -14.94
N LYS A 61 11.29 -11.79 -15.43
CA LYS A 61 11.44 -13.25 -15.38
C LYS A 61 11.30 -13.83 -13.97
N ASN A 62 11.70 -13.06 -12.96
CA ASN A 62 11.69 -13.44 -11.55
C ASN A 62 10.67 -12.64 -10.73
N VAL A 63 9.54 -12.26 -11.32
CA VAL A 63 8.46 -11.51 -10.62
C VAL A 63 7.96 -12.21 -9.35
N GLY A 64 8.23 -13.50 -9.18
CA GLY A 64 7.65 -14.34 -8.15
C GLY A 64 6.36 -14.97 -8.65
N ALA A 65 5.69 -15.74 -7.80
CA ALA A 65 4.59 -16.58 -8.26
C ALA A 65 3.25 -15.82 -8.47
N LEU A 66 3.16 -14.52 -8.12
CA LEU A 66 1.91 -13.74 -8.10
C LEU A 66 0.74 -14.48 -7.42
N LYS A 67 1.05 -15.31 -6.41
CA LYS A 67 0.10 -16.19 -5.70
C LYS A 67 -0.60 -15.51 -4.51
N PHE A 68 -0.60 -14.19 -4.48
CA PHE A 68 -1.23 -13.35 -3.46
C PHE A 68 -2.48 -12.67 -4.03
N ASP A 69 -3.37 -12.21 -3.16
CA ASP A 69 -4.56 -11.45 -3.53
C ASP A 69 -4.41 -9.96 -3.18
N TYR A 70 -3.38 -9.62 -2.39
CA TYR A 70 -3.01 -8.26 -2.06
C TYR A 70 -1.49 -8.09 -2.05
N TYR A 71 -1.00 -6.96 -2.54
CA TYR A 71 0.38 -6.54 -2.42
C TYR A 71 0.49 -5.01 -2.44
N LYS A 72 1.00 -4.41 -1.37
CA LYS A 72 1.39 -3.00 -1.34
C LYS A 72 2.82 -2.83 -1.84
N LYS A 73 3.03 -1.91 -2.78
CA LYS A 73 4.34 -1.44 -3.23
C LYS A 73 4.32 0.08 -3.21
N ASP A 74 5.17 0.68 -2.37
CA ASP A 74 5.15 2.12 -2.12
C ASP A 74 3.75 2.57 -1.70
N PHE A 75 3.13 3.53 -2.39
CA PHE A 75 1.75 3.99 -2.16
C PHE A 75 0.70 3.26 -3.02
N GLY A 76 1.13 2.35 -3.90
CA GLY A 76 0.24 1.59 -4.77
C GLY A 76 -0.14 0.24 -4.18
N HIS A 77 -1.36 -0.21 -4.44
CA HIS A 77 -1.84 -1.52 -4.03
C HIS A 77 -2.25 -2.34 -5.25
N LEU A 78 -1.72 -3.55 -5.34
CA LEU A 78 -2.24 -4.60 -6.22
C LEU A 78 -3.28 -5.34 -5.40
N MET A 79 -4.51 -5.42 -5.89
CA MET A 79 -5.64 -5.92 -5.12
C MET A 79 -6.52 -6.80 -5.99
N ASP A 80 -6.88 -7.98 -5.50
CA ASP A 80 -7.88 -8.83 -6.15
C ASP A 80 -9.19 -8.07 -6.30
N LYS A 81 -9.85 -8.22 -7.46
CA LYS A 81 -11.10 -7.53 -7.78
C LYS A 81 -12.19 -7.81 -6.74
N SER A 82 -12.23 -9.02 -6.16
CA SER A 82 -13.21 -9.35 -5.13
C SER A 82 -12.88 -8.75 -3.75
N LEU A 83 -11.59 -8.49 -3.46
CA LEU A 83 -11.19 -7.70 -2.30
C LEU A 83 -11.56 -6.23 -2.50
N PHE A 84 -11.28 -5.67 -3.68
CA PHE A 84 -11.64 -4.30 -4.03
C PHE A 84 -13.15 -4.05 -3.94
N SER A 85 -13.98 -4.97 -4.43
CA SER A 85 -15.44 -4.86 -4.31
C SER A 85 -15.97 -4.93 -2.88
N ILE A 86 -15.20 -5.39 -1.89
CA ILE A 86 -15.60 -5.20 -0.49
C ILE A 86 -15.60 -3.70 -0.18
N PHE A 87 -14.58 -2.97 -0.60
CA PHE A 87 -14.39 -1.58 -0.22
C PHE A 87 -15.46 -0.66 -0.78
N GLU A 88 -15.97 -0.97 -1.97
CA GLU A 88 -17.08 -0.27 -2.63
C GLU A 88 -18.39 -0.28 -1.80
N ASN A 89 -18.50 -1.18 -0.82
CA ASN A 89 -19.70 -1.31 0.03
C ASN A 89 -19.61 -0.58 1.38
N TYR A 90 -18.50 0.09 1.66
CA TYR A 90 -18.23 0.74 2.95
C TYR A 90 -18.02 2.24 2.79
N LYS A 91 -18.17 3.00 3.88
CA LYS A 91 -17.77 4.41 3.84
C LYS A 91 -16.26 4.50 3.82
N HIS A 92 -15.73 5.24 2.87
CA HIS A 92 -14.29 5.39 2.74
C HIS A 92 -13.88 6.81 2.37
N ASN A 93 -12.65 7.17 2.72
CA ASN A 93 -12.04 8.36 2.13
C ASN A 93 -11.71 8.11 0.65
N VAL A 94 -11.32 9.16 -0.08
CA VAL A 94 -11.12 9.08 -1.53
C VAL A 94 -10.07 8.01 -1.87
N PHE A 95 -10.39 7.16 -2.86
CA PHE A 95 -9.44 6.26 -3.49
C PHE A 95 -9.63 6.24 -5.01
N PHE A 96 -8.62 5.79 -5.71
CA PHE A 96 -8.62 5.63 -7.17
C PHE A 96 -8.28 4.19 -7.54
N GLY A 97 -8.91 3.68 -8.59
CA GLY A 97 -8.70 2.32 -9.08
C GLY A 97 -8.61 2.25 -10.60
N ARG A 98 -7.78 1.33 -11.08
CA ARG A 98 -7.70 0.91 -12.49
C ARG A 98 -7.62 -0.61 -12.58
N ASP A 99 -8.14 -1.20 -13.65
CA ASP A 99 -7.89 -2.61 -13.93
C ASP A 99 -6.40 -2.82 -14.18
N LEU A 100 -5.82 -3.84 -13.55
CA LEU A 100 -4.40 -4.17 -13.70
C LEU A 100 -4.26 -5.55 -14.33
N THR A 101 -3.52 -5.63 -15.42
CA THR A 101 -3.18 -6.91 -16.06
C THR A 101 -1.70 -7.19 -15.92
N PRO A 102 -1.28 -8.08 -15.00
CA PRO A 102 0.07 -8.61 -14.99
C PRO A 102 0.43 -9.37 -16.25
N VAL A 103 1.56 -9.00 -16.86
CA VAL A 103 2.05 -9.55 -18.12
C VAL A 103 3.54 -9.86 -18.02
N SER A 104 3.95 -11.01 -18.54
CA SER A 104 5.36 -11.34 -18.72
C SER A 104 5.95 -10.49 -19.84
N ILE A 105 6.95 -9.66 -19.55
CA ILE A 105 7.59 -8.82 -20.58
C ILE A 105 8.33 -9.64 -21.63
N GLY A 106 8.78 -10.85 -21.31
CA GLY A 106 9.55 -11.66 -22.26
C GLY A 106 8.76 -12.13 -23.48
N ASN A 107 7.45 -12.26 -23.34
CA ASN A 107 6.59 -12.86 -24.39
C ASN A 107 5.16 -12.29 -24.44
N GLY A 108 4.83 -11.30 -23.60
CA GLY A 108 3.48 -10.72 -23.50
C GLY A 108 2.42 -11.61 -22.86
N GLN A 109 2.80 -12.75 -22.28
CA GLN A 109 1.84 -13.67 -21.66
C GLN A 109 1.12 -12.99 -20.48
N VAL A 110 -0.21 -12.99 -20.50
CA VAL A 110 -1.03 -12.60 -19.36
C VAL A 110 -0.85 -13.61 -18.24
N LEU A 111 -0.43 -13.13 -17.07
CA LEU A 111 -0.17 -13.95 -15.89
C LEU A 111 -1.41 -14.02 -14.99
N ARG A 112 -2.15 -12.92 -14.91
CA ARG A 112 -3.41 -12.74 -14.16
C ARG A 112 -4.25 -11.65 -14.81
N ASP A 113 -5.56 -11.67 -14.61
CA ASP A 113 -6.53 -10.70 -15.14
C ASP A 113 -7.58 -10.26 -14.11
N ASP A 114 -7.36 -10.61 -12.84
CA ASP A 114 -8.25 -10.44 -11.71
C ASP A 114 -7.79 -9.36 -10.73
N PHE A 115 -6.79 -8.55 -11.08
CA PHE A 115 -6.32 -7.45 -10.24
C PHE A 115 -6.89 -6.07 -10.60
N LYS A 116 -6.96 -5.24 -9.57
CA LYS A 116 -7.01 -3.79 -9.59
C LYS A 116 -5.66 -3.25 -9.14
N TYR A 117 -5.27 -2.10 -9.68
CA TYR A 117 -4.27 -1.24 -9.10
C TYR A 117 -4.99 -0.08 -8.41
N VAL A 118 -4.71 0.12 -7.13
CA VAL A 118 -5.46 1.01 -6.25
C VAL A 118 -4.51 2.00 -5.61
N TYR A 119 -4.95 3.24 -5.47
CA TYR A 119 -4.24 4.31 -4.78
C TYR A 119 -5.15 4.96 -3.76
N PHE A 120 -4.70 4.98 -2.50
CA PHE A 120 -5.30 5.74 -1.43
C PHE A 120 -4.39 6.93 -1.13
N PRO A 121 -4.72 8.15 -1.60
CA PRO A 121 -3.92 9.34 -1.30
C PRO A 121 -3.90 9.70 0.19
N GLY A 122 -4.83 9.15 0.97
CA GLY A 122 -5.04 9.53 2.35
C GLY A 122 -5.71 10.89 2.47
N GLY A 123 -5.92 11.32 3.70
CA GLY A 123 -6.43 12.65 4.01
C GLY A 123 -5.98 13.11 5.39
N ASP A 124 -6.38 14.31 5.75
CA ASP A 124 -6.20 14.84 7.10
C ASP A 124 -7.18 14.15 8.06
N VAL A 125 -6.74 13.00 8.58
CA VAL A 125 -7.55 12.11 9.42
C VAL A 125 -7.03 12.00 10.84
N ILE A 126 -5.84 12.52 11.13
CA ILE A 126 -5.16 12.37 12.42
C ILE A 126 -5.53 13.55 13.32
N ASP A 127 -5.89 13.27 14.56
CA ASP A 127 -5.96 14.27 15.63
C ASP A 127 -4.53 14.48 16.18
N GLU A 128 -3.85 15.54 15.75
CA GLU A 128 -2.47 15.84 16.14
C GLU A 128 -2.33 16.08 17.66
N ASP A 129 -3.36 16.62 18.32
CA ASP A 129 -3.33 16.93 19.75
C ASP A 129 -3.43 15.68 20.63
N LYS A 130 -4.10 14.63 20.14
CA LYS A 130 -4.28 13.35 20.86
C LYS A 130 -3.31 12.25 20.42
N SER A 131 -2.62 12.45 19.30
CA SER A 131 -1.62 11.54 18.74
C SER A 131 -0.24 11.76 19.36
N ILE A 132 0.65 10.80 19.17
CA ILE A 132 2.07 10.91 19.54
C ILE A 132 2.87 10.74 18.25
N LEU A 133 3.34 11.88 17.73
CA LEU A 133 4.05 11.98 16.46
C LEU A 133 5.47 12.52 16.71
N GLU A 134 6.47 11.94 16.07
CA GLU A 134 7.86 12.44 16.13
C GLU A 134 8.45 12.53 14.72
N GLU A 135 9.11 13.63 14.39
CA GLU A 135 9.85 13.76 13.14
C GLU A 135 11.21 13.05 13.23
N ASP A 136 11.53 12.23 12.24
CA ASP A 136 12.82 11.58 12.10
C ASP A 136 13.89 12.56 11.55
N LYS A 137 15.11 12.09 11.29
CA LYS A 137 16.21 12.92 10.75
C LYS A 137 16.03 13.29 9.28
N PHE A 138 15.15 12.62 8.54
CA PHE A 138 14.86 12.85 7.12
C PHE A 138 13.61 13.70 6.90
N GLY A 139 12.84 13.96 7.95
CA GLY A 139 11.60 14.74 7.91
C GLY A 139 10.34 13.87 7.85
N ASP A 140 10.47 12.54 7.93
CA ASP A 140 9.33 11.63 7.99
C ASP A 140 8.71 11.64 9.39
N ILE A 141 7.39 11.55 9.48
CA ILE A 141 6.67 11.51 10.75
C ILE A 141 6.49 10.07 11.21
N ILE A 142 7.03 9.75 12.38
CA ILE A 142 6.90 8.47 13.09
C ILE A 142 5.65 8.52 13.98
N PRO A 143 4.62 7.69 13.71
CA PRO A 143 3.38 7.73 14.47
C PRO A 143 3.38 6.72 15.62
N PHE A 144 3.98 7.06 16.76
CA PHE A 144 3.99 6.20 17.96
C PHE A 144 2.58 5.93 18.52
N LYS A 145 1.66 6.87 18.31
CA LYS A 145 0.25 6.70 18.62
C LYS A 145 -0.57 7.51 17.62
N ILE A 146 -1.60 6.88 17.03
CA ILE A 146 -2.55 7.53 16.13
C ILE A 146 -3.91 7.58 16.81
N GLU A 147 -4.45 8.79 16.93
CA GLU A 147 -5.86 9.03 17.23
C GLU A 147 -6.47 9.73 16.01
N PHE A 148 -7.67 9.33 15.63
CA PHE A 148 -8.35 9.92 14.49
C PHE A 148 -9.22 11.10 14.91
N ASN A 149 -9.32 12.12 14.04
CA ASN A 149 -10.25 13.23 14.22
C ASN A 149 -11.71 12.77 14.04
N ASP A 150 -12.67 13.59 14.48
CA ASP A 150 -14.08 13.22 14.52
C ASP A 150 -14.65 12.86 13.14
N ASP A 151 -14.23 13.59 12.09
CA ASP A 151 -14.65 13.34 10.70
C ASP A 151 -14.18 11.96 10.21
N ALA A 152 -12.96 11.57 10.57
CA ALA A 152 -12.40 10.28 10.19
C ALA A 152 -13.11 9.09 10.85
N LEU A 153 -13.79 9.29 11.98
CA LEU A 153 -14.57 8.24 12.64
C LEU A 153 -15.78 7.78 11.81
N GLU A 154 -16.25 8.62 10.88
CA GLU A 154 -17.35 8.25 9.97
C GLU A 154 -16.93 7.23 8.90
N TYR A 155 -15.62 7.14 8.58
CA TYR A 155 -15.11 6.21 7.58
C TYR A 155 -14.91 4.81 8.17
N ASP A 156 -15.32 3.78 7.44
CA ASP A 156 -15.06 2.38 7.78
C ASP A 156 -13.73 1.91 7.21
N ILE A 157 -13.29 2.55 6.12
CA ILE A 157 -12.01 2.35 5.45
C ILE A 157 -11.37 3.71 5.20
N LEU A 158 -10.13 3.89 5.62
CA LEU A 158 -9.42 5.14 5.41
C LEU A 158 -7.93 4.91 5.17
N SER A 159 -7.24 5.97 4.78
CA SER A 159 -5.79 6.01 4.70
C SER A 159 -5.31 7.38 5.14
N LEU A 160 -4.04 7.45 5.49
CA LEU A 160 -3.35 8.67 5.90
C LEU A 160 -2.13 8.85 5.00
N ASN A 161 -1.61 10.07 4.89
CA ASN A 161 -0.50 10.37 3.97
C ASN A 161 0.80 10.69 4.71
N ASP A 162 0.72 11.51 5.76
CA ASP A 162 1.88 12.26 6.25
C ASP A 162 2.63 11.53 7.38
N THR A 163 2.67 10.20 7.37
CA THR A 163 3.47 9.43 8.35
C THR A 163 4.17 8.25 7.69
N LEU A 164 5.02 7.52 8.42
CA LEU A 164 5.59 6.25 7.95
C LEU A 164 4.53 5.20 7.59
N LEU A 165 3.32 5.31 8.15
CA LEU A 165 2.17 4.48 7.77
C LEU A 165 1.36 5.08 6.60
N GLY A 166 1.94 6.04 5.89
CA GLY A 166 1.43 6.68 4.69
C GLY A 166 1.01 5.68 3.61
N GLY A 167 -0.17 5.90 3.06
CA GLY A 167 -0.75 5.07 2.00
C GLY A 167 -1.09 3.65 2.43
N PHE A 168 -1.01 3.28 3.72
CA PHE A 168 -1.60 2.02 4.17
C PHE A 168 -3.12 2.14 4.28
N ILE A 169 -3.82 1.05 3.99
CA ILE A 169 -5.27 0.98 4.13
C ILE A 169 -5.58 0.59 5.57
N ILE A 170 -6.39 1.40 6.24
CA ILE A 170 -6.84 1.23 7.61
C ILE A 170 -8.34 0.93 7.58
N VAL A 171 -8.76 -0.10 8.30
CA VAL A 171 -10.13 -0.61 8.29
C VAL A 171 -10.68 -0.76 9.71
N LYS A 172 -11.98 -0.54 9.89
CA LYS A 172 -12.68 -0.90 11.13
C LYS A 172 -12.78 -2.42 11.30
N GLN A 173 -13.02 -2.83 12.56
CA GLN A 173 -13.28 -4.22 12.94
C GLN A 173 -14.26 -4.95 12.02
N GLU A 174 -15.39 -4.32 11.65
CA GLU A 174 -16.42 -4.96 10.81
C GLU A 174 -15.91 -5.30 9.40
N VAL A 175 -15.11 -4.42 8.81
CA VAL A 175 -14.51 -4.64 7.49
C VAL A 175 -13.43 -5.71 7.58
N LYS A 176 -12.60 -5.67 8.64
CA LYS A 176 -11.60 -6.71 8.95
C LYS A 176 -12.25 -8.10 8.97
N GLU A 177 -13.34 -8.27 9.71
CA GLU A 177 -14.04 -9.55 9.83
C GLU A 177 -14.54 -10.08 8.47
N VAL A 178 -15.04 -9.19 7.61
CA VAL A 178 -15.43 -9.57 6.24
C VAL A 178 -14.23 -10.02 5.42
N ILE A 179 -13.12 -9.29 5.46
CA ILE A 179 -11.87 -9.64 4.74
C ILE A 179 -11.36 -11.01 5.22
N GLU A 180 -11.29 -11.24 6.53
CA GLU A 180 -10.84 -12.51 7.11
C GLU A 180 -11.74 -13.69 6.71
N SER A 181 -13.06 -13.49 6.71
CA SER A 181 -14.02 -14.53 6.33
C SER A 181 -13.85 -15.03 4.88
N LYS A 182 -13.24 -14.20 4.01
CA LYS A 182 -12.97 -14.51 2.62
C LYS A 182 -11.61 -15.19 2.40
N GLY A 183 -10.68 -15.08 3.35
CA GLY A 183 -9.40 -15.78 3.31
C GLY A 183 -8.44 -15.32 2.20
N PHE A 184 -8.38 -14.01 1.92
CA PHE A 184 -7.44 -13.44 0.95
C PHE A 184 -5.97 -13.70 1.33
N ARG A 185 -5.14 -13.98 0.33
CA ARG A 185 -3.72 -14.31 0.52
C ARG A 185 -2.83 -13.08 0.40
N GLY A 186 -1.68 -13.09 1.08
CA GLY A 186 -0.64 -12.09 0.94
C GLY A 186 -0.86 -10.80 1.73
N LEU A 187 -1.91 -10.76 2.56
CA LEU A 187 -2.14 -9.68 3.52
C LEU A 187 -2.20 -10.22 4.94
N LYS A 188 -1.83 -9.36 5.89
CA LYS A 188 -2.12 -9.49 7.31
C LYS A 188 -2.86 -8.25 7.80
N LEU A 189 -3.77 -8.44 8.75
CA LEU A 189 -4.55 -7.37 9.39
C LEU A 189 -3.95 -7.10 10.78
N VAL A 190 -3.26 -5.98 10.91
CA VAL A 190 -2.50 -5.64 12.11
C VAL A 190 -3.28 -4.60 12.92
N PRO A 191 -3.53 -4.78 14.22
CA PRO A 191 -4.10 -3.72 15.06
C PRO A 191 -3.32 -2.41 14.88
N LEU A 192 -4.01 -1.27 14.77
CA LEU A 192 -3.38 0.02 14.53
C LEU A 192 -2.31 0.35 15.58
N GLU A 193 -2.54 -0.01 16.85
CA GLU A 193 -1.55 0.19 17.93
C GLU A 193 -0.22 -0.56 17.71
N ASN A 194 -0.22 -1.62 16.91
CA ASN A 194 0.96 -2.45 16.64
C ASN A 194 1.53 -2.23 15.23
N ALA A 195 0.87 -1.38 14.42
CA ALA A 195 1.21 -1.20 13.02
C ALA A 195 2.63 -0.65 12.81
N LEU A 196 3.08 0.28 13.66
CA LEU A 196 4.42 0.84 13.56
C LEU A 196 5.51 -0.22 13.81
N ASP A 197 5.34 -1.07 14.82
CA ASP A 197 6.32 -2.11 15.15
C ASP A 197 6.45 -3.12 14.00
N VAL A 198 5.31 -3.56 13.46
CA VAL A 198 5.28 -4.47 12.30
C VAL A 198 5.88 -3.81 11.07
N PHE A 199 5.62 -2.52 10.84
CA PHE A 199 6.25 -1.76 9.77
C PHE A 199 7.78 -1.74 9.93
N CYS A 200 8.27 -1.49 11.15
CA CYS A 200 9.71 -1.44 11.42
C CYS A 200 10.39 -2.78 11.11
N GLU A 201 9.75 -3.89 11.50
CA GLU A 201 10.24 -5.23 11.22
C GLU A 201 10.20 -5.58 9.72
N ASP A 202 9.04 -5.38 9.07
CA ASP A 202 8.81 -5.80 7.68
C ASP A 202 9.67 -5.02 6.68
N TYR A 203 9.88 -3.73 6.95
CA TYR A 203 10.57 -2.79 6.06
C TYR A 203 11.98 -2.41 6.55
N PHE A 204 12.49 -3.10 7.57
CA PHE A 204 13.83 -2.88 8.14
C PHE A 204 14.08 -1.42 8.56
N TYR A 205 13.05 -0.77 9.11
CA TYR A 205 13.16 0.61 9.61
C TYR A 205 13.57 0.61 11.09
N GLU A 206 14.72 1.19 11.39
CA GLU A 206 15.24 1.29 12.76
C GLU A 206 15.00 2.70 13.34
N ILE A 207 14.05 2.82 14.26
CA ILE A 207 13.66 4.11 14.89
C ILE A 207 14.86 4.83 15.50
N ASP A 208 15.64 4.17 16.35
CA ASP A 208 16.76 4.81 17.05
C ASP A 208 17.86 5.30 16.09
N SER A 209 18.07 4.58 14.98
CA SER A 209 19.05 4.96 13.96
C SER A 209 18.60 6.19 13.16
N ASN A 210 17.28 6.39 13.03
CA ASN A 210 16.65 7.46 12.26
C ASN A 210 16.21 8.64 13.12
N ARG A 211 16.28 8.52 14.44
CA ARG A 211 15.94 9.60 15.36
C ARG A 211 16.81 10.84 15.11
N LYS A 212 16.16 12.01 15.06
CA LYS A 212 16.83 13.30 14.91
C LYS A 212 17.75 13.53 16.11
N ARG A 213 19.07 13.57 15.89
CA ARG A 213 20.03 13.85 16.97
C ARG A 213 19.79 15.26 17.48
N LYS A 214 19.39 15.40 18.75
CA LYS A 214 19.41 16.71 19.43
C LYS A 214 20.86 17.18 19.45
N GLY A 215 21.19 18.18 18.65
CA GLY A 215 22.52 18.78 18.66
C GLY A 215 22.85 19.25 20.07
N ASN A 216 23.89 18.70 20.68
CA ASN A 216 24.48 19.33 21.85
C ASN A 216 24.89 20.74 21.42
N LYS A 217 24.31 21.78 22.05
CA LYS A 217 24.89 23.12 21.97
C LYS A 217 26.33 22.95 22.46
N LEU A 218 27.30 23.21 21.58
CA LEU A 218 28.69 23.33 21.98
C LEU A 218 28.75 24.44 23.07
N PRO A 219 29.48 24.20 24.18
CA PRO A 219 29.61 25.16 25.27
C PRO A 219 30.20 26.50 24.83
#